data_AF-A0A9E2NXS1-F1
#
_entry.id   AF-A0A9E2NXS1-F1
#
_cell.length_a   1.000
_cell.length_b   1.000
_cell.length_c   1.000
_cell.angle_alpha   90.00
_cell.angle_beta   90.00
_cell.angle_gamma   90.00
#
_symmetry.space_group_name_H-M   'P 1'
#
loop_
_entity.id
_entity.type
_entity.pdbx_description
1 polymer ?
#
loop_
_entity_poly.entity_id
_entity_poly.type
_entity_poly.pdbx_seq_one_letter_code
_entity_poly.pdbx_strand_id
1 'polypeptide(L)'
;MINNKIKKIALLTYENFNEEIQNILLDSETEYLIFLYFTSNANKNLNLLEKIKKYFFNPSKDEYMKNVLILSKKEFLANDLLVRGIITPNNLENFDYFNFIKLYEQNNDLNIDKFLIDNRDTFNYKLDLYDKKSPWLYYQNKTGILIIDENTHDKILKNYHKVRFFIPEIVLVTLGGTGDEKLIKLLKLIGADAHITLGFINKLAIPYTKRTDAYVYIEEENYAEIGRNFINKILFNQSYPNNLIELRNFLKIPEKNFEADMTYDEEREINKKEIKYYSLVLESGSSLKNEVTINEDTLIFNSGLQKKYTLSKISNSSMS
;
A
#
# COMPACT_ATOMS: atom_id res chain seq x y z
N MET A 1 14.71 -13.72 -28.57
CA MET A 1 15.76 -12.71 -28.80
C MET A 1 16.27 -12.27 -27.43
N ILE A 2 17.53 -12.56 -27.12
CA ILE A 2 18.17 -12.05 -25.90
C ILE A 2 18.42 -10.56 -26.17
N ASN A 3 17.73 -9.70 -25.43
CA ASN A 3 17.87 -8.26 -25.55
C ASN A 3 19.21 -7.89 -24.88
N ASN A 4 20.30 -7.80 -25.66
CA ASN A 4 21.64 -7.44 -25.18
C ASN A 4 21.73 -5.93 -24.88
N LYS A 5 20.83 -5.42 -24.03
CA LYS A 5 20.95 -4.04 -23.56
C LYS A 5 22.10 -3.92 -22.58
N ILE A 6 22.85 -2.83 -22.67
CA ILE A 6 23.92 -2.51 -21.73
C ILE A 6 23.25 -2.16 -20.39
N LYS A 7 23.68 -2.75 -19.28
CA LYS A 7 23.20 -2.35 -17.95
C LYS A 7 23.98 -1.14 -17.48
N LYS A 8 23.30 -0.12 -16.97
CA LYS A 8 23.93 1.01 -16.28
C LYS A 8 23.19 1.44 -15.04
N ILE A 9 23.91 2.05 -14.10
CA ILE A 9 23.28 2.78 -12.99
C ILE A 9 23.34 4.28 -13.28
N ALA A 10 22.20 4.97 -13.16
CA ALA A 10 22.15 6.42 -13.22
C ALA A 10 21.86 7.00 -11.84
N LEU A 11 22.74 7.88 -11.35
CA LEU A 11 22.54 8.60 -10.08
C LEU A 11 21.84 9.93 -10.32
N LEU A 12 20.64 10.06 -9.78
CA LEU A 12 19.86 11.27 -9.81
C LEU A 12 19.82 11.92 -8.43
N THR A 13 20.16 13.20 -8.41
CA THR A 13 20.06 14.14 -7.29
C THR A 13 19.02 15.19 -7.63
N TYR A 14 18.63 16.02 -6.66
CA TYR A 14 17.74 17.14 -6.95
C TYR A 14 18.37 18.13 -7.96
N GLU A 15 19.69 18.29 -7.87
CA GLU A 15 20.49 19.26 -8.63
C GLU A 15 20.70 18.83 -10.09
N ASN A 16 21.05 17.56 -10.35
CA ASN A 16 21.37 17.09 -11.71
C ASN A 16 20.16 16.52 -12.48
N PHE A 17 18.99 16.39 -11.85
CA PHE A 17 17.84 15.67 -12.42
C PHE A 17 17.48 16.10 -13.85
N ASN A 18 17.40 17.42 -14.09
CA ASN A 18 16.88 17.94 -15.36
C ASN A 18 17.80 17.62 -16.56
N GLU A 19 19.10 17.50 -16.31
CA GLU A 19 20.10 17.18 -17.33
C GLU A 19 20.14 15.66 -17.58
N GLU A 20 20.30 14.88 -16.51
CA GLU A 20 20.47 13.44 -16.61
C GLU A 20 19.23 12.70 -17.11
N ILE A 21 18.03 13.17 -16.76
CA ILE A 21 16.79 12.48 -17.17
C ILE A 21 16.63 12.45 -18.69
N GLN A 22 17.06 13.49 -19.40
CA GLN A 22 16.96 13.52 -20.87
C GLN A 22 17.90 12.50 -21.49
N ASN A 23 19.13 12.37 -20.98
CA ASN A 23 20.09 11.38 -21.46
C ASN A 23 19.57 9.95 -21.26
N ILE A 24 18.98 9.67 -20.10
CA ILE A 24 18.41 8.37 -19.77
C ILE A 24 17.23 8.01 -20.69
N LEU A 25 16.36 8.98 -20.99
CA LEU A 25 15.16 8.74 -21.81
C LEU A 25 15.46 8.59 -23.30
N LEU A 26 16.53 9.23 -23.80
CA LEU A 26 16.93 9.17 -25.21
C LEU A 26 17.77 7.91 -25.53
N ASP A 27 18.44 7.33 -24.54
CA ASP A 27 19.28 6.14 -24.74
C ASP A 27 18.45 4.85 -24.74
N SER A 28 18.13 4.37 -25.94
CA SER A 28 17.35 3.15 -26.13
C SER A 28 18.14 1.84 -25.98
N GLU A 29 19.47 1.90 -26.01
CA GLU A 29 20.37 0.73 -26.01
C GLU A 29 20.70 0.28 -24.58
N THR A 30 20.52 1.16 -23.60
CA THR A 30 20.82 0.89 -22.19
C THR A 30 19.57 0.53 -21.38
N GLU A 31 19.72 -0.41 -20.45
CA GLU A 31 18.79 -0.66 -19.36
C GLU A 31 19.31 0.02 -18.09
N TYR A 32 18.62 1.08 -17.68
CA TYR A 32 19.01 1.87 -16.52
C TYR A 32 18.36 1.36 -15.23
N LEU A 33 19.19 1.17 -14.21
CA LEU A 33 18.77 1.17 -12.80
C LEU A 33 18.96 2.58 -12.25
N ILE A 34 17.86 3.20 -11.84
CA ILE A 34 17.85 4.59 -11.38
C ILE A 34 18.10 4.62 -9.87
N PHE A 35 19.13 5.34 -9.44
CA PHE A 35 19.41 5.64 -8.04
C PHE A 35 18.98 7.07 -7.74
N LEU A 36 18.03 7.24 -6.84
CA LEU A 36 17.72 8.55 -6.28
C LEU A 36 18.54 8.76 -5.01
N TYR A 37 19.34 9.82 -4.98
CA TYR A 37 20.06 10.20 -3.78
C TYR A 37 19.20 11.09 -2.88
N PHE A 38 18.79 10.54 -1.74
CA PHE A 38 18.00 11.28 -0.74
C PHE A 38 18.92 11.96 0.26
N THR A 39 18.91 13.30 0.22
CA THR A 39 19.64 14.18 1.13
C THR A 39 18.96 14.27 2.50
N SER A 40 19.48 15.10 3.40
CA SER A 40 18.79 15.44 4.66
C SER A 40 17.55 16.33 4.45
N ASN A 41 17.40 16.98 3.29
CA ASN A 41 16.30 17.89 3.01
C ASN A 41 15.08 17.15 2.45
N ALA A 42 14.03 17.03 3.28
CA ALA A 42 12.81 16.29 2.91
C ALA A 42 12.09 16.87 1.68
N ASN A 43 12.05 18.20 1.54
CA ASN A 43 11.34 18.85 0.42
C ASN A 43 12.06 18.59 -0.91
N LYS A 44 13.39 18.62 -0.91
CA LYS A 44 14.17 18.25 -2.11
C LYS A 44 13.94 16.79 -2.50
N ASN A 45 13.98 15.88 -1.52
CA ASN A 45 13.77 14.45 -1.77
C ASN A 45 12.36 14.17 -2.31
N LEU A 46 11.34 14.82 -1.75
CA LEU A 46 9.97 14.78 -2.24
C LEU A 46 9.85 15.24 -3.70
N ASN A 47 10.40 16.42 -3.99
CA ASN A 47 10.38 16.95 -5.34
C ASN A 47 11.11 16.04 -6.34
N LEU A 48 12.22 15.43 -5.94
CA LEU A 48 12.94 14.46 -6.76
C LEU A 48 12.08 13.20 -7.02
N LEU A 49 11.43 12.67 -5.98
CA LEU A 49 10.55 11.50 -6.10
C LEU A 49 9.35 11.78 -7.02
N GLU A 50 8.71 12.93 -6.87
CA GLU A 50 7.58 13.32 -7.72
C GLU A 50 8.01 13.56 -9.18
N LYS A 51 9.19 14.13 -9.39
CA LYS A 51 9.76 14.27 -10.73
C LYS A 51 10.01 12.92 -11.38
N ILE A 52 10.62 11.95 -10.69
CA ILE A 52 10.91 10.64 -11.29
C ILE A 52 9.64 9.83 -11.59
N LYS A 53 8.62 9.92 -10.73
CA LYS A 53 7.33 9.23 -10.93
C LYS A 53 6.69 9.60 -12.26
N LYS A 54 6.82 10.84 -12.71
CA LYS A 54 6.27 11.30 -14.01
C LYS A 54 6.79 10.50 -15.21
N TYR A 55 8.00 9.95 -15.11
CA TYR A 55 8.66 9.24 -16.20
C TYR A 55 8.61 7.71 -16.02
N PHE A 56 8.72 7.22 -14.79
CA PHE A 56 8.90 5.79 -14.51
C PHE A 56 7.73 5.12 -13.78
N PHE A 57 6.69 5.87 -13.41
CA PHE A 57 5.51 5.30 -12.75
C PHE A 57 4.25 5.45 -13.59
N ASN A 58 3.71 4.33 -14.06
CA ASN A 58 2.41 4.28 -14.71
C ASN A 58 1.41 3.55 -13.80
N PRO A 59 0.56 4.26 -13.03
CA PRO A 59 -0.35 3.61 -12.08
C PRO A 59 -1.40 2.70 -12.74
N SER A 60 -1.61 2.82 -14.06
CA SER A 60 -2.53 1.94 -14.80
C SER A 60 -1.88 0.60 -15.17
N LYS A 61 -0.55 0.46 -15.08
CA LYS A 61 0.21 -0.72 -15.52
C LYS A 61 1.16 -1.27 -14.45
N ASP A 62 1.61 -0.41 -13.54
CA ASP A 62 2.66 -0.71 -12.58
C ASP A 62 2.18 -0.43 -11.16
N GLU A 63 2.49 -1.35 -10.25
CA GLU A 63 2.24 -1.21 -8.81
C GLU A 63 3.28 -0.29 -8.14
N TYR A 64 4.48 -0.20 -8.72
CA TYR A 64 5.59 0.62 -8.24
C TYR A 64 6.64 0.83 -9.36
N MET A 65 7.62 1.71 -9.12
CA MET A 65 8.73 1.96 -10.05
C MET A 65 9.77 0.83 -9.99
N LYS A 66 9.61 -0.15 -10.87
CA LYS A 66 10.42 -1.38 -10.90
C LYS A 66 11.92 -1.18 -11.09
N ASN A 67 12.39 -0.07 -11.67
CA ASN A 67 13.82 0.14 -11.92
C ASN A 67 14.38 1.32 -11.13
N VAL A 68 13.73 1.69 -10.02
CA VAL A 68 14.14 2.83 -9.19
C VAL A 68 14.49 2.32 -7.79
N LEU A 69 15.66 2.72 -7.30
CA LEU A 69 16.15 2.53 -5.94
C LEU A 69 16.41 3.88 -5.29
N ILE A 70 16.31 3.93 -3.97
CA ILE A 70 16.67 5.11 -3.18
C ILE A 70 17.90 4.81 -2.36
N LEU A 71 18.92 5.65 -2.48
CA LEU A 71 20.09 5.67 -1.62
C LEU A 71 19.90 6.77 -0.57
N SER A 72 19.85 6.42 0.71
CA SER A 72 19.64 7.40 1.77
C SER A 72 20.37 7.11 3.07
N LYS A 73 20.66 8.15 3.84
CA LYS A 73 21.16 8.05 5.23
C LYS A 73 20.07 7.63 6.21
N LYS A 74 18.80 7.92 5.90
CA LYS A 74 17.64 7.55 6.73
C LYS A 74 17.02 6.25 6.22
N GLU A 75 16.46 5.49 7.13
CA GLU A 75 15.64 4.34 6.78
C GLU A 75 14.25 4.81 6.32
N PHE A 76 13.77 4.21 5.24
CA PHE A 76 12.43 4.41 4.69
C PHE A 76 11.83 3.04 4.34
N LEU A 77 10.59 3.01 3.86
CA LEU A 77 9.95 1.79 3.35
C LEU A 77 9.70 1.88 1.83
N ALA A 78 10.03 0.83 1.09
CA ALA A 78 9.96 0.83 -0.37
C ALA A 78 8.51 0.87 -0.85
N ASN A 79 7.63 0.16 -0.13
CA ASN A 79 6.18 0.19 -0.33
C ASN A 79 5.57 1.59 -0.10
N ASP A 80 6.14 2.41 0.79
CA ASP A 80 5.70 3.78 1.08
C ASP A 80 6.08 4.71 -0.08
N LEU A 81 7.29 4.55 -0.62
CA LEU A 81 7.84 5.41 -1.68
C LEU A 81 7.51 4.93 -3.10
N LEU A 82 6.91 3.75 -3.25
CA LEU A 82 6.60 3.09 -4.53
C LEU A 82 7.84 2.90 -5.42
N VAL A 83 8.96 2.51 -4.81
CA VAL A 83 10.23 2.18 -5.49
C VAL A 83 10.57 0.70 -5.31
N ARG A 84 11.47 0.13 -6.12
CA ARG A 84 11.91 -1.27 -5.96
C ARG A 84 12.51 -1.52 -4.57
N GLY A 85 13.28 -0.56 -4.06
CA GLY A 85 13.99 -0.74 -2.81
C GLY A 85 14.71 0.50 -2.32
N ILE A 86 15.11 0.45 -1.05
CA ILE A 86 15.88 1.48 -0.36
C ILE A 86 17.15 0.85 0.18
N ILE A 87 18.27 1.44 -0.21
CA ILE A 87 19.59 1.16 0.32
C ILE A 87 19.91 2.23 1.36
N THR A 88 20.13 1.79 2.60
CA THR A 88 20.57 2.64 3.70
C THR A 88 21.95 2.17 4.17
N PRO A 89 23.04 2.74 3.62
CA PRO A 89 24.39 2.40 4.07
C PRO A 89 24.58 2.74 5.54
N ASN A 90 25.30 1.88 6.26
CA ASN A 90 25.66 2.17 7.66
C ASN A 90 26.57 3.40 7.76
N ASN A 91 27.39 3.66 6.73
CA ASN A 91 28.11 4.91 6.53
C ASN A 91 27.98 5.35 5.07
N LEU A 92 27.11 6.34 4.82
CA LEU A 92 26.85 6.86 3.48
C LEU A 92 28.07 7.56 2.86
N GLU A 93 28.89 8.22 3.68
CA GLU A 93 30.08 8.96 3.22
C GLU A 93 31.17 8.00 2.72
N ASN A 94 31.21 6.78 3.26
CA ASN A 94 32.14 5.73 2.88
C ASN A 94 31.49 4.64 2.01
N PHE A 95 30.27 4.86 1.49
CA PHE A 95 29.64 3.90 0.60
C PHE A 95 30.40 3.87 -0.73
N ASP A 96 31.01 2.73 -1.05
CA ASP A 96 31.81 2.56 -2.26
C ASP A 96 30.93 2.43 -3.51
N TYR A 97 30.36 3.57 -3.90
CA TYR A 97 29.41 3.69 -5.00
C TYR A 97 30.02 3.24 -6.33
N PHE A 98 31.29 3.55 -6.59
CA PHE A 98 31.92 3.20 -7.86
C PHE A 98 32.14 1.69 -8.01
N ASN A 99 32.59 1.00 -6.96
CA ASN A 99 32.69 -0.45 -7.01
C ASN A 99 31.31 -1.12 -7.05
N PHE A 100 30.29 -0.54 -6.41
CA PHE A 100 28.92 -1.01 -6.51
C PHE A 100 28.40 -0.96 -7.95
N ILE A 101 28.58 0.18 -8.64
CA ILE A 101 28.21 0.32 -10.06
C ILE A 101 28.95 -0.72 -10.90
N LYS A 102 30.27 -0.78 -10.77
CA LYS A 102 31.10 -1.68 -11.57
C LYS A 102 30.66 -3.13 -11.41
N LEU A 103 30.38 -3.56 -10.18
CA LEU A 103 29.90 -4.92 -9.91
C LEU A 103 28.50 -5.17 -10.48
N TYR A 104 27.60 -4.19 -10.43
CA TYR A 104 26.26 -4.31 -11.02
C TYR A 104 26.32 -4.41 -12.55
N GLU A 105 27.07 -3.52 -13.21
CA GLU A 105 27.16 -3.46 -14.67
C GLU A 105 27.86 -4.69 -15.27
N GLN A 106 28.77 -5.31 -14.51
CA GLN A 106 29.42 -6.57 -14.88
C GLN A 106 28.59 -7.81 -14.55
N ASN A 107 27.48 -7.67 -13.82
CA ASN A 107 26.67 -8.80 -13.42
C ASN A 107 25.76 -9.28 -14.56
N ASN A 108 26.00 -10.51 -15.02
CA ASN A 108 25.20 -11.15 -16.05
C ASN A 108 23.81 -11.61 -15.54
N ASP A 109 23.64 -11.76 -14.23
CA ASP A 109 22.38 -12.17 -13.61
C ASP A 109 21.35 -11.02 -13.74
N LEU A 110 20.14 -11.33 -14.22
CA LEU A 110 19.10 -10.32 -14.49
C LEU A 110 18.28 -9.95 -13.23
N ASN A 111 18.48 -10.66 -12.12
CA ASN A 111 17.70 -10.43 -10.92
C ASN A 111 18.33 -9.35 -10.02
N ILE A 112 17.83 -8.12 -10.16
CA ILE A 112 18.24 -6.96 -9.36
C ILE A 112 18.06 -7.23 -7.86
N ASP A 113 16.95 -7.83 -7.42
CA ASP A 113 16.67 -8.05 -6.00
C ASP A 113 17.69 -9.01 -5.39
N LYS A 114 18.05 -10.07 -6.13
CA LYS A 114 19.10 -11.01 -5.73
C LYS A 114 20.45 -10.31 -5.62
N PHE A 115 20.82 -9.49 -6.62
CA PHE A 115 22.06 -8.72 -6.56
C PHE A 115 22.12 -7.83 -5.32
N LEU A 116 21.03 -7.14 -4.98
CA LEU A 116 20.96 -6.29 -3.79
C LEU A 116 21.08 -7.11 -2.49
N ILE A 117 20.44 -8.28 -2.42
CA ILE A 117 20.52 -9.13 -1.24
C ILE A 117 21.94 -9.68 -1.06
N ASP A 118 22.54 -10.21 -2.13
CA ASP A 118 23.85 -10.88 -2.10
C ASP A 118 25.01 -9.91 -1.77
N ASN A 119 24.85 -8.62 -2.09
CA ASN A 119 25.89 -7.61 -1.91
C ASN A 119 25.69 -6.76 -0.64
N ARG A 120 24.70 -7.08 0.20
CA ARG A 120 24.36 -6.30 1.39
C ARG A 120 25.51 -6.19 2.39
N ASP A 121 26.17 -7.30 2.67
CA ASP A 121 27.27 -7.36 3.64
C ASP A 121 28.55 -6.74 3.07
N THR A 122 28.85 -7.01 1.79
CA THR A 122 30.01 -6.47 1.08
C THR A 122 30.05 -4.94 1.10
N PHE A 123 28.91 -4.29 0.89
CA PHE A 123 28.81 -2.83 0.89
C PHE A 123 28.20 -2.25 2.18
N ASN A 124 28.02 -3.09 3.21
CA ASN A 124 27.61 -2.70 4.55
C ASN A 124 26.36 -1.78 4.61
N TYR A 125 25.25 -2.24 4.03
CA TYR A 125 23.99 -1.48 4.01
C TYR A 125 22.79 -2.25 4.55
N LYS A 126 21.76 -1.51 4.96
CA LYS A 126 20.42 -2.04 5.18
C LYS A 126 19.61 -1.91 3.90
N LEU A 127 18.77 -2.91 3.65
CA LEU A 127 17.96 -3.03 2.46
C LEU A 127 16.50 -3.24 2.88
N ASP A 128 15.62 -2.42 2.33
CA ASP A 128 14.18 -2.62 2.32
C ASP A 128 13.73 -2.75 0.86
N LEU A 129 13.06 -3.85 0.50
CA LEU A 129 12.57 -4.13 -0.85
C LEU A 129 11.06 -4.03 -0.88
N TYR A 130 10.50 -3.65 -2.04
CA TYR A 130 9.07 -3.64 -2.24
C TYR A 130 8.48 -5.05 -2.09
N ASP A 131 7.65 -5.23 -1.07
CA ASP A 131 6.98 -6.50 -0.81
C ASP A 131 5.67 -6.57 -1.59
N LYS A 132 5.67 -7.30 -2.71
CA LYS A 132 4.46 -7.51 -3.53
C LYS A 132 3.57 -8.64 -3.00
N LYS A 133 4.15 -9.66 -2.36
CA LYS A 133 3.42 -10.90 -2.06
C LYS A 133 2.56 -10.76 -0.82
N SER A 134 3.04 -10.04 0.18
CA SER A 134 2.33 -9.84 1.44
C SER A 134 2.57 -8.44 1.99
N PRO A 135 2.27 -7.38 1.23
CA PRO A 135 2.40 -6.02 1.72
C PRO A 135 1.48 -5.81 2.91
N TRP A 136 2.02 -5.20 3.96
CA TRP A 136 1.24 -4.68 5.08
C TRP A 136 0.84 -3.22 4.88
N LEU A 137 1.54 -2.52 3.99
CA LEU A 137 1.19 -1.19 3.46
C LEU A 137 1.42 -1.20 1.95
N TYR A 138 0.48 -0.68 1.18
CA TYR A 138 0.59 -0.60 -0.29
C TYR A 138 -0.38 0.41 -0.87
N TYR A 139 -0.25 0.68 -2.16
CA TYR A 139 -1.20 1.50 -2.89
C TYR A 139 -1.96 0.66 -3.91
N GLN A 140 -3.28 0.85 -3.97
CA GLN A 140 -4.15 0.29 -4.99
C GLN A 140 -4.90 1.42 -5.68
N ASN A 141 -4.69 1.62 -6.98
CA ASN A 141 -5.28 2.73 -7.75
C ASN A 141 -5.17 4.09 -7.01
N LYS A 142 -3.95 4.44 -6.58
CA LYS A 142 -3.62 5.66 -5.80
C LYS A 142 -4.25 5.75 -4.40
N THR A 143 -4.91 4.70 -3.93
CA THR A 143 -5.45 4.60 -2.57
C THR A 143 -4.46 3.83 -1.71
N GLY A 144 -3.92 4.45 -0.67
CA GLY A 144 -3.09 3.82 0.36
C GLY A 144 -3.91 2.91 1.26
N ILE A 145 -3.44 1.66 1.39
CA ILE A 145 -4.09 0.60 2.16
C ILE A 145 -3.13 0.08 3.21
N LEU A 146 -3.57 0.09 4.47
CA LEU A 146 -2.84 -0.44 5.61
C LEU A 146 -3.55 -1.67 6.15
N ILE A 147 -2.82 -2.78 6.26
CA ILE A 147 -3.34 -4.05 6.75
C ILE A 147 -2.90 -4.25 8.20
N ILE A 148 -3.88 -4.42 9.09
CA ILE A 148 -3.67 -4.73 10.50
C ILE A 148 -4.20 -6.14 10.77
N ASP A 149 -3.30 -7.07 11.04
CA ASP A 149 -3.59 -8.42 11.50
C ASP A 149 -2.51 -8.88 12.48
N GLU A 150 -2.64 -10.10 13.00
CA GLU A 150 -1.66 -10.66 13.94
C GLU A 150 -0.25 -10.74 13.36
N ASN A 151 -0.10 -10.98 12.05
CA ASN A 151 1.19 -11.09 11.36
C ASN A 151 1.81 -9.71 11.06
N THR A 152 1.00 -8.67 10.89
CA THR A 152 1.49 -7.32 10.57
C THR A 152 1.69 -6.44 11.80
N HIS A 153 1.07 -6.74 12.94
CA HIS A 153 1.13 -5.93 14.17
C HIS A 153 2.55 -5.51 14.56
N ASP A 154 3.45 -6.48 14.78
CA ASP A 154 4.82 -6.20 15.22
C ASP A 154 5.65 -5.55 14.11
N LYS A 155 5.35 -5.87 12.85
CA LYS A 155 6.00 -5.27 11.67
C LYS A 155 5.67 -3.78 11.57
N ILE A 156 4.41 -3.41 11.80
CA ILE A 156 3.96 -2.02 11.82
C ILE A 156 4.67 -1.27 12.95
N LEU A 157 4.59 -1.75 14.20
CA LEU A 157 5.17 -1.06 15.35
C LEU A 157 6.68 -0.81 15.20
N LYS A 158 7.42 -1.80 14.69
CA LYS A 158 8.88 -1.67 14.48
C LYS A 158 9.25 -0.68 13.37
N ASN A 159 8.35 -0.41 12.43
CA ASN A 159 8.65 0.39 11.25
C ASN A 159 7.82 1.68 11.14
N TYR A 160 6.93 1.97 12.09
CA TYR A 160 6.07 3.16 12.06
C TYR A 160 6.86 4.46 11.90
N HIS A 161 8.02 4.58 12.55
CA HIS A 161 8.91 5.74 12.44
C HIS A 161 9.61 5.90 11.08
N LYS A 162 9.57 4.87 10.23
CA LYS A 162 10.18 4.87 8.88
C LYS A 162 9.19 5.28 7.80
N VAL A 163 7.89 5.25 8.11
CA VAL A 163 6.83 5.73 7.23
C VAL A 163 6.98 7.23 7.09
N ARG A 164 7.03 7.72 5.85
CA ARG A 164 7.24 9.13 5.55
C ARG A 164 6.10 9.76 4.79
N PHE A 165 5.49 9.06 3.82
CA PHE A 165 4.46 9.66 2.96
C PHE A 165 3.18 8.83 2.85
N PHE A 166 3.19 7.63 3.42
CA PHE A 166 2.05 6.75 3.42
C PHE A 166 0.99 7.31 4.36
N ILE A 167 -0.08 7.79 3.76
CA ILE A 167 -1.31 8.20 4.43
C ILE A 167 -2.31 7.09 4.08
N PRO A 168 -2.74 6.27 5.05
CA PRO A 168 -3.72 5.23 4.76
C PRO A 168 -5.08 5.85 4.49
N GLU A 169 -5.59 5.82 3.26
CA GLU A 169 -7.00 6.12 3.01
C GLU A 169 -7.91 4.97 3.47
N ILE A 170 -7.44 3.73 3.38
CA ILE A 170 -8.15 2.56 3.91
C ILE A 170 -7.28 1.82 4.92
N VAL A 171 -7.85 1.52 6.09
CA VAL A 171 -7.32 0.55 7.04
C VAL A 171 -8.18 -0.70 7.02
N LEU A 172 -7.55 -1.85 6.81
CA LEU A 172 -8.17 -3.16 6.83
C LEU A 172 -7.69 -3.91 8.07
N VAL A 173 -8.55 -4.07 9.07
CA VAL A 173 -8.26 -4.90 10.25
C VAL A 173 -8.91 -6.26 10.11
N THR A 174 -8.17 -7.31 10.47
CA THR A 174 -8.73 -8.67 10.59
C THR A 174 -8.94 -8.98 12.07
N LEU A 175 -10.17 -9.33 12.47
CA LEU A 175 -10.56 -9.60 13.85
C LEU A 175 -11.28 -10.95 13.90
N GLY A 176 -10.93 -11.80 14.87
CA GLY A 176 -11.50 -13.15 14.92
C GLY A 176 -10.83 -14.12 15.88
N GLY A 177 -9.95 -13.65 16.79
CA GLY A 177 -9.11 -14.52 17.61
C GLY A 177 -8.68 -13.93 18.95
N THR A 178 -7.82 -14.66 19.65
CA THR A 178 -7.30 -14.32 20.98
C THR A 178 -6.36 -13.10 21.00
N GLY A 179 -5.96 -12.58 19.83
CA GLY A 179 -5.04 -11.44 19.66
C GLY A 179 -5.70 -10.08 19.45
N ASP A 180 -7.03 -10.01 19.37
CA ASP A 180 -7.76 -8.79 18.95
C ASP A 180 -7.42 -7.56 19.82
N GLU A 181 -7.17 -7.72 21.13
CA GLU A 181 -6.84 -6.59 22.02
C GLU A 181 -5.60 -5.81 21.56
N LYS A 182 -4.57 -6.51 21.06
CA LYS A 182 -3.35 -5.86 20.53
C LYS A 182 -3.65 -5.11 19.23
N LEU A 183 -4.44 -5.71 18.35
CA LEU A 183 -4.86 -5.09 17.09
C LEU A 183 -5.72 -3.85 17.34
N ILE A 184 -6.61 -3.90 18.35
CA ILE A 184 -7.43 -2.77 18.79
C ILE A 184 -6.56 -1.64 19.35
N LYS A 185 -5.55 -1.96 20.16
CA LYS A 185 -4.60 -0.95 20.66
C LYS A 185 -3.83 -0.30 19.52
N LEU A 186 -3.38 -1.09 18.54
CA LEU A 186 -2.71 -0.56 17.36
C LEU A 186 -3.66 0.33 16.55
N LEU A 187 -4.90 -0.11 16.27
CA LEU A 187 -5.93 0.70 15.62
C LEU A 187 -6.21 2.03 16.34
N LYS A 188 -6.12 2.10 17.67
CA LYS A 188 -6.24 3.37 18.39
C LYS A 188 -5.08 4.33 18.09
N LEU A 189 -3.89 3.81 17.81
CA LEU A 189 -2.71 4.60 17.47
C LEU A 189 -2.71 5.08 16.01
N ILE A 190 -3.24 4.29 15.07
CA ILE A 190 -3.10 4.54 13.63
C ILE A 190 -4.41 4.67 12.84
N GLY A 191 -5.55 4.33 13.43
CA GLY A 191 -6.85 4.26 12.73
C GLY A 191 -7.62 5.57 12.67
N ALA A 192 -7.22 6.60 13.40
CA ALA A 192 -7.90 7.90 13.38
C ALA A 192 -7.81 8.56 11.99
N ASP A 193 -6.67 8.38 11.31
CA ASP A 193 -6.29 9.15 10.13
C ASP A 193 -6.80 8.58 8.79
N ALA A 194 -7.49 7.45 8.79
CA ALA A 194 -7.97 6.81 7.56
C ALA A 194 -9.38 7.24 7.13
N HIS A 195 -9.65 7.38 5.84
CA HIS A 195 -11.00 7.67 5.34
C HIS A 195 -11.99 6.54 5.62
N ILE A 196 -11.52 5.29 5.56
CA ILE A 196 -12.32 4.09 5.83
C ILE A 196 -11.50 3.12 6.67
N THR A 197 -12.06 2.65 7.78
CA THR A 197 -11.53 1.54 8.58
C THR A 197 -12.52 0.38 8.55
N LEU A 198 -12.15 -0.73 7.91
CA LEU A 198 -12.99 -1.93 7.81
C LEU A 198 -12.45 -3.04 8.69
N GLY A 199 -13.35 -3.66 9.47
CA GLY A 199 -13.05 -4.88 10.23
C GLY A 199 -13.60 -6.12 9.55
N PHE A 200 -12.73 -6.97 9.03
CA PHE A 200 -13.10 -8.29 8.54
C PHE A 200 -13.22 -9.25 9.71
N ILE A 201 -14.37 -9.93 9.79
CA ILE A 201 -14.72 -10.86 10.87
C ILE A 201 -15.33 -12.13 10.30
N ASN A 202 -15.14 -13.25 11.00
CA ASN A 202 -15.84 -14.51 10.72
C ASN A 202 -16.79 -14.93 11.85
N LYS A 203 -16.98 -14.07 12.85
CA LYS A 203 -17.95 -14.23 13.95
C LYS A 203 -18.53 -12.87 14.28
N LEU A 204 -19.85 -12.80 14.49
CA LEU A 204 -20.53 -11.54 14.80
C LEU A 204 -20.23 -11.05 16.24
N ALA A 205 -19.92 -11.96 17.15
CA ALA A 205 -19.59 -11.66 18.54
C ALA A 205 -18.09 -11.32 18.70
N ILE A 206 -17.70 -10.10 18.28
CA ILE A 206 -16.33 -9.58 18.43
C ILE A 206 -16.29 -8.32 19.33
N PRO A 207 -15.15 -8.05 19.99
CA PRO A 207 -14.99 -6.85 20.81
C PRO A 207 -15.15 -5.61 19.95
N TYR A 208 -16.13 -4.78 20.29
CA TYR A 208 -16.39 -3.54 19.58
C TYR A 208 -15.21 -2.58 19.68
N THR A 209 -14.73 -2.12 18.52
CA THR A 209 -13.86 -0.95 18.39
C THR A 209 -14.61 0.18 17.70
N LYS A 210 -14.68 1.34 18.37
CA LYS A 210 -15.26 2.59 17.84
C LYS A 210 -14.42 3.24 16.73
N ARG A 211 -13.17 2.75 16.54
CA ARG A 211 -12.24 3.19 15.50
C ARG A 211 -12.50 2.48 14.17
N THR A 212 -13.22 1.37 14.18
CA THR A 212 -13.70 0.70 12.98
C THR A 212 -14.98 1.38 12.47
N ASP A 213 -15.03 1.71 11.18
CA ASP A 213 -16.20 2.36 10.56
C ASP A 213 -17.30 1.38 10.20
N ALA A 214 -16.93 0.19 9.73
CA ALA A 214 -17.86 -0.90 9.42
C ALA A 214 -17.20 -2.27 9.63
N TYR A 215 -17.98 -3.24 10.07
CA TYR A 215 -17.59 -4.63 10.13
C TYR A 215 -18.18 -5.40 8.95
N VAL A 216 -17.35 -6.22 8.32
CA VAL A 216 -17.72 -7.06 7.19
C VAL A 216 -17.53 -8.51 7.62
N TYR A 217 -18.66 -9.17 7.85
CA TYR A 217 -18.75 -10.60 8.16
C TYR A 217 -18.59 -11.43 6.89
N ILE A 218 -17.72 -12.43 6.96
CA ILE A 218 -17.44 -13.39 5.89
C ILE A 218 -17.33 -14.75 6.60
N GLU A 219 -18.12 -15.73 6.16
CA GLU A 219 -18.24 -17.01 6.86
C GLU A 219 -17.00 -17.91 6.67
N GLU A 220 -16.33 -17.78 5.53
CA GLU A 220 -15.22 -18.63 5.13
C GLU A 220 -13.96 -18.43 5.98
N GLU A 221 -13.19 -19.50 6.20
CA GLU A 221 -11.98 -19.46 7.04
C GLU A 221 -10.90 -18.50 6.52
N ASN A 222 -10.83 -18.29 5.21
CA ASN A 222 -9.91 -17.34 4.57
C ASN A 222 -10.51 -15.92 4.42
N TYR A 223 -11.47 -15.55 5.29
CA TYR A 223 -12.18 -14.26 5.29
C TYR A 223 -11.29 -13.03 5.08
N ALA A 224 -10.11 -12.99 5.71
CA ALA A 224 -9.17 -11.88 5.58
C ALA A 224 -8.73 -11.66 4.12
N GLU A 225 -8.44 -12.76 3.41
CA GLU A 225 -8.03 -12.72 2.00
C GLU A 225 -9.20 -12.36 1.09
N ILE A 226 -10.39 -12.90 1.35
CA ILE A 226 -11.62 -12.58 0.60
C ILE A 226 -11.93 -11.08 0.72
N GLY A 227 -11.92 -10.54 1.93
CA GLY A 227 -12.17 -9.13 2.19
C GLY A 227 -11.14 -8.22 1.49
N ARG A 228 -9.85 -8.53 1.59
CA ARG A 228 -8.78 -7.79 0.89
C ARG A 228 -8.96 -7.83 -0.62
N ASN A 229 -9.24 -9.01 -1.17
CA ASN A 229 -9.46 -9.19 -2.61
C ASN A 229 -10.67 -8.40 -3.11
N PHE A 230 -11.76 -8.36 -2.33
CA PHE A 230 -12.93 -7.54 -2.63
C PHE A 230 -12.56 -6.05 -2.73
N ILE A 231 -11.87 -5.50 -1.71
CA ILE A 231 -11.44 -4.09 -1.70
C ILE A 231 -10.51 -3.78 -2.88
N ASN A 232 -9.51 -4.63 -3.13
CA ASN A 232 -8.59 -4.43 -4.24
C ASN A 232 -9.31 -4.40 -5.59
N LYS A 233 -10.29 -5.28 -5.77
CA LYS A 233 -11.06 -5.35 -7.00
C LYS A 233 -11.99 -4.15 -7.20
N ILE A 234 -12.66 -3.68 -6.14
CA ILE A 234 -13.46 -2.45 -6.16
C ILE A 234 -12.57 -1.28 -6.58
N LEU A 235 -11.41 -1.10 -5.94
CA LEU A 235 -10.52 0.03 -6.22
C LEU A 235 -9.93 -0.01 -7.64
N PHE A 236 -9.66 -1.20 -8.18
CA PHE A 236 -9.11 -1.36 -9.54
C PHE A 236 -10.15 -1.14 -10.65
N ASN A 237 -11.44 -1.14 -10.33
CA ASN A 237 -12.47 -1.09 -11.36
C ASN A 237 -12.43 0.25 -12.13
N GLN A 238 -12.04 0.20 -13.41
CA GLN A 238 -11.86 1.38 -14.25
C GLN A 238 -13.19 2.01 -14.68
N SER A 239 -14.30 1.28 -14.60
CA SER A 239 -15.62 1.78 -15.02
C SER A 239 -16.24 2.78 -14.04
N TYR A 240 -15.66 2.96 -12.87
CA TYR A 240 -16.14 3.88 -11.84
C TYR A 240 -15.01 4.82 -11.37
N PRO A 241 -14.99 6.09 -11.83
CA PRO A 241 -14.12 7.08 -11.23
C PRO A 241 -14.57 7.31 -9.78
N ASN A 242 -13.63 7.32 -8.83
CA ASN A 242 -13.87 7.49 -7.38
C ASN A 242 -14.47 6.28 -6.61
N ASN A 243 -14.14 5.04 -6.98
CA ASN A 243 -14.53 3.80 -6.27
C ASN A 243 -14.47 3.88 -4.72
N LEU A 244 -13.48 4.58 -4.16
CA LEU A 244 -13.36 4.80 -2.72
C LEU A 244 -14.55 5.58 -2.15
N ILE A 245 -14.95 6.67 -2.81
CA ILE A 245 -16.06 7.54 -2.38
C ILE A 245 -17.38 6.78 -2.45
N GLU A 246 -17.57 5.96 -3.48
CA GLU A 246 -18.80 5.18 -3.62
C GLU A 246 -18.91 4.07 -2.59
N LEU A 247 -17.81 3.35 -2.34
CA LEU A 247 -17.74 2.38 -1.25
C LEU A 247 -18.04 3.08 0.09
N ARG A 248 -17.44 4.25 0.34
CA ARG A 248 -17.71 5.07 1.54
C ARG A 248 -19.19 5.41 1.68
N ASN A 249 -19.82 5.87 0.58
CA ASN A 249 -21.21 6.28 0.54
C ASN A 249 -22.16 5.11 0.76
N PHE A 250 -21.90 3.95 0.14
CA PHE A 250 -22.65 2.72 0.37
C PHE A 250 -22.56 2.26 1.83
N LEU A 251 -21.37 2.33 2.41
CA LEU A 251 -21.14 2.05 3.83
C LEU A 251 -21.69 3.16 4.75
N LYS A 252 -22.29 4.22 4.18
CA LYS A 252 -22.85 5.39 4.87
C LYS A 252 -21.82 6.07 5.79
N ILE A 253 -20.52 5.95 5.52
CA ILE A 253 -19.43 6.46 6.37
C ILE A 253 -19.32 7.97 6.14
N PRO A 254 -19.38 8.80 7.20
CA PRO A 254 -19.26 10.24 7.06
C PRO A 254 -17.88 10.64 6.56
N GLU A 255 -17.81 11.76 5.85
CA GLU A 255 -16.55 12.38 5.49
C GLU A 255 -15.84 12.90 6.75
N LYS A 256 -14.56 12.55 6.92
CA LYS A 256 -13.75 13.03 8.04
C LYS A 256 -13.18 14.41 7.71
N ASN A 257 -13.15 15.30 8.70
CA ASN A 257 -12.52 16.61 8.58
C ASN A 257 -11.30 16.66 9.49
N PHE A 258 -10.16 16.23 8.97
CA PHE A 258 -8.92 16.08 9.73
C PHE A 258 -8.43 17.38 10.42
N GLU A 259 -8.76 18.56 9.88
CA GLU A 259 -8.39 19.84 10.49
C GLU A 259 -9.27 20.21 11.70
N ALA A 260 -10.58 19.92 11.62
CA ALA A 260 -11.52 20.11 12.73
C ALA A 260 -11.35 19.01 13.80
N ASP A 261 -11.02 17.80 13.38
CA ASP A 261 -10.86 16.61 14.24
C ASP A 261 -9.66 16.73 15.20
N MET A 262 -8.66 17.58 14.92
CA MET A 262 -7.54 17.83 15.84
C MET A 262 -7.92 18.57 17.13
N THR A 263 -9.05 19.30 17.14
CA THR A 263 -9.56 20.02 18.33
C THR A 263 -10.82 19.38 18.90
N TYR A 264 -11.20 18.22 18.34
CA TYR A 264 -12.42 17.50 18.62
C TYR A 264 -12.24 16.59 19.84
N ASP A 265 -13.20 16.63 20.77
CA ASP A 265 -13.25 15.72 21.92
C ASP A 265 -13.65 14.33 21.41
N GLU A 266 -12.66 13.62 20.85
CA GLU A 266 -12.85 12.33 20.19
C GLU A 266 -13.68 11.38 21.05
N GLU A 267 -13.44 11.33 22.37
CA GLU A 267 -14.14 10.42 23.29
C GLU A 267 -15.65 10.68 23.37
N ARG A 268 -16.10 11.94 23.28
CA ARG A 268 -17.53 12.29 23.36
C ARG A 268 -18.31 11.90 22.11
N GLU A 269 -17.67 11.90 20.95
CA GLU A 269 -18.31 11.72 19.64
C GLU A 269 -18.15 10.29 19.12
N ILE A 270 -17.04 9.64 19.47
CA ILE A 270 -16.84 8.18 19.42
C ILE A 270 -18.01 7.45 20.09
N ASN A 271 -18.58 8.00 21.17
CA ASN A 271 -19.74 7.43 21.87
C ASN A 271 -21.06 7.48 21.09
N LYS A 272 -21.16 8.29 20.02
CA LYS A 272 -22.38 8.45 19.22
C LYS A 272 -22.36 7.69 17.89
N LYS A 273 -21.22 7.05 17.55
CA LYS A 273 -21.05 6.36 16.28
C LYS A 273 -21.85 5.06 16.24
N GLU A 274 -22.81 4.98 15.33
CA GLU A 274 -23.56 3.75 15.03
C GLU A 274 -22.62 2.71 14.41
N ILE A 275 -22.70 1.47 14.90
CA ILE A 275 -21.94 0.35 14.34
C ILE A 275 -22.67 -0.18 13.11
N LYS A 276 -21.94 -0.36 12.03
CA LYS A 276 -22.49 -0.89 10.79
C LYS A 276 -21.91 -2.26 10.52
N TYR A 277 -22.80 -3.21 10.30
CA TYR A 277 -22.46 -4.58 9.95
C TYR A 277 -22.92 -4.90 8.55
N TYR A 278 -22.07 -5.58 7.81
CA TYR A 278 -22.33 -6.07 6.47
C TYR A 278 -21.93 -7.53 6.39
N SER A 279 -22.63 -8.30 5.56
CA SER A 279 -22.24 -9.65 5.16
C SER A 279 -21.65 -9.58 3.76
N LEU A 280 -20.49 -10.19 3.55
CA LEU A 280 -19.87 -10.32 2.25
C LEU A 280 -19.84 -11.80 1.86
N VAL A 281 -20.55 -12.12 0.78
CA VAL A 281 -20.63 -13.47 0.20
C VAL A 281 -19.85 -13.50 -1.10
N LEU A 282 -19.00 -14.53 -1.27
CA LEU A 282 -18.26 -14.78 -2.50
C LEU A 282 -18.89 -15.97 -3.26
N GLU A 283 -19.34 -15.71 -4.49
CA GLU A 283 -19.96 -16.69 -5.37
C GLU A 283 -19.22 -16.78 -6.71
N SER A 284 -19.60 -17.77 -7.54
CA SER A 284 -19.19 -17.80 -8.94
C SER A 284 -19.78 -16.62 -9.71
N GLY A 285 -18.98 -16.11 -10.65
CA GLY A 285 -19.37 -14.96 -11.48
C GLY A 285 -20.51 -15.28 -12.45
N SER A 286 -21.34 -14.27 -12.73
CA SER A 286 -22.53 -14.43 -13.57
C SER A 286 -22.55 -13.55 -14.83
N SER A 287 -21.52 -12.74 -15.05
CA SER A 287 -21.42 -11.82 -16.19
C SER A 287 -20.07 -11.95 -16.88
N LEU A 288 -20.00 -11.62 -18.17
CA LEU A 288 -18.74 -11.49 -18.91
C LEU A 288 -18.04 -10.15 -18.66
N LYS A 289 -18.74 -9.17 -18.10
CA LYS A 289 -18.24 -7.81 -17.85
C LYS A 289 -17.99 -7.60 -16.36
N ASN A 290 -17.04 -6.72 -16.07
CA ASN A 290 -16.89 -6.18 -14.72
C ASN A 290 -17.99 -5.14 -14.48
N GLU A 291 -18.76 -5.32 -13.42
CA GLU A 291 -19.89 -4.45 -13.12
C GLU A 291 -20.05 -4.29 -11.60
N VAL A 292 -20.35 -3.06 -11.18
CA VAL A 292 -20.77 -2.74 -9.82
C VAL A 292 -22.24 -2.33 -9.90
N THR A 293 -23.08 -2.95 -9.09
CA THR A 293 -24.49 -2.59 -8.95
C THR A 293 -24.80 -2.33 -7.49
N ILE A 294 -25.44 -1.20 -7.20
CA ILE A 294 -25.88 -0.86 -5.84
C ILE A 294 -27.40 -0.80 -5.84
N ASN A 295 -28.03 -1.68 -5.06
CA ASN A 295 -29.47 -1.73 -4.85
C ASN A 295 -29.75 -1.62 -3.35
N GLU A 296 -30.22 -0.45 -2.93
CA GLU A 296 -30.52 -0.13 -1.52
C GLU A 296 -29.37 -0.49 -0.57
N ASP A 297 -29.53 -1.54 0.22
CA ASP A 297 -28.57 -2.01 1.22
C ASP A 297 -27.67 -3.14 0.71
N THR A 298 -27.63 -3.39 -0.61
CA THR A 298 -26.76 -4.40 -1.24
C THR A 298 -25.89 -3.82 -2.36
N LEU A 299 -24.58 -4.09 -2.29
CA LEU A 299 -23.59 -3.81 -3.33
C LEU A 299 -23.12 -5.14 -3.93
N ILE A 300 -23.29 -5.28 -5.24
CA ILE A 300 -22.83 -6.44 -6.00
C ILE A 300 -21.66 -6.01 -6.87
N PHE A 301 -20.54 -6.71 -6.75
CA PHE A 301 -19.41 -6.57 -7.65
C PHE A 301 -19.14 -7.88 -8.39
N ASN A 302 -19.40 -7.88 -9.69
CA ASN A 302 -19.17 -9.02 -10.57
C ASN A 302 -17.84 -8.80 -11.30
N SER A 303 -16.86 -9.68 -11.10
CA SER A 303 -15.54 -9.57 -11.73
C SER A 303 -15.37 -10.59 -12.87
N GLY A 304 -16.33 -10.58 -13.80
CA GLY A 304 -16.44 -11.60 -14.84
C GLY A 304 -16.98 -12.93 -14.31
N LEU A 305 -16.89 -14.00 -15.12
CA LEU A 305 -17.45 -15.33 -14.80
C LEU A 305 -16.76 -16.05 -13.62
N GLN A 306 -15.69 -15.49 -13.06
CA GLN A 306 -14.89 -16.15 -12.02
C GLN A 306 -15.41 -15.88 -10.61
N LYS A 307 -15.71 -14.62 -10.28
CA LYS A 307 -16.03 -14.21 -8.92
C LYS A 307 -17.11 -13.14 -8.92
N LYS A 308 -18.08 -13.30 -8.04
CA LYS A 308 -19.11 -12.31 -7.71
C LYS A 308 -19.09 -12.09 -6.20
N TYR A 309 -18.95 -10.84 -5.79
CA TYR A 309 -18.98 -10.42 -4.40
C TYR A 309 -20.31 -9.73 -4.13
N THR A 310 -21.04 -10.16 -3.10
CA THR A 310 -22.29 -9.54 -2.67
C THR A 310 -22.12 -9.04 -1.24
N LEU A 311 -22.08 -7.72 -1.08
CA LEU A 311 -21.96 -7.04 0.21
C LEU A 311 -23.34 -6.48 0.60
N SER A 312 -23.96 -7.03 1.65
CA SER A 312 -25.30 -6.65 2.11
C SER A 312 -25.29 -6.16 3.55
N LYS A 313 -26.02 -5.08 3.87
CA LYS A 313 -26.17 -4.60 5.25
C LYS A 313 -26.89 -5.67 6.09
N ILE A 314 -26.36 -5.96 7.27
CA ILE A 314 -27.00 -6.83 8.26
C ILE A 314 -27.95 -5.95 9.08
N SER A 315 -29.23 -6.34 9.16
CA SER A 315 -30.21 -5.65 9.98
C SER A 315 -29.98 -5.98 11.46
N ASN A 316 -30.08 -4.97 12.33
CA ASN A 316 -29.85 -5.14 13.78
C ASN A 316 -30.78 -6.18 14.44
N SER A 317 -31.88 -6.56 13.80
CA SER A 317 -32.81 -7.61 14.25
C SER A 317 -32.29 -9.03 14.06
N SER A 318 -31.20 -9.23 13.32
CA SER A 318 -30.61 -10.55 13.03
C SER A 318 -29.41 -10.90 13.91
N MET A 319 -29.06 -10.01 14.86
CA MET A 319 -27.93 -10.15 15.78
C MET A 319 -28.33 -10.50 17.22
N SER A 320 -29.61 -10.81 17.46
CA SER A 320 -30.16 -11.20 18.77
C SER A 320 -30.14 -12.70 19.00
#